data_AF-A0A9D4MRY6-F1
#
_entry.id   AF-A0A9D4MRY6-F1
#
_cell.length_a   1.000
_cell.length_b   1.000
_cell.length_c   1.000
_cell.angle_alpha   90.00
_cell.angle_beta   90.00
_cell.angle_gamma   90.00
#
_symmetry.space_group_name_H-M   'P 1'
#
loop_
_entity.id
_entity.type
_entity.pdbx_description
1 polymer ?
#
loop_
_entity_poly.entity_id
_entity_poly.type
_entity_poly.pdbx_seq_one_letter_code
_entity_poly.pdbx_strand_id
1 'polypeptide(L)'
;MHVWQQCSSLFKHMLAMDDMKLREYTMMVVHLILSGNQFGKARVDTAASELIIGCLSVATQTESENGLLVVEDILMLVDCFQQIFSKIPDAEKLLTLEICINSLKRLPEDETVTEACDMGVKYSVPDVSNVQYIAADFVSQCHHIPNLASTNGENESKMLCIVKELECLGLASSHHRHYNILQENDQLLRTSIHLLQNLEEIGHQGQNVFSNIDKVTRQAEVNTDHPVFGLKRDLIRLIGNLVYQNTANQDLVRELDGIPLILNKTTIDANNPFISQWSIFAAHNLTEGNEKNISYIAALKMEGIANNQALLDELGISAEVQGDKVFVKKQRTE
;
A
#
# COMPACT_ATOMS: atom_id res chain seq x y z
N MET A 1 -34.27 -6.26 -3.64
CA MET A 1 -34.20 -7.54 -4.39
C MET A 1 -35.06 -7.57 -5.67
N HIS A 2 -36.31 -7.06 -5.68
CA HIS A 2 -37.21 -7.23 -6.84
C HIS A 2 -36.80 -6.44 -8.11
N VAL A 3 -36.36 -5.18 -7.96
CA VAL A 3 -35.92 -4.32 -9.08
C VAL A 3 -34.64 -4.87 -9.72
N TRP A 4 -33.69 -5.27 -8.89
CA TRP A 4 -32.42 -5.84 -9.35
C TRP A 4 -32.62 -7.05 -10.27
N GLN A 5 -33.42 -8.02 -9.82
CA GLN A 5 -33.67 -9.25 -10.57
C GLN A 5 -34.48 -9.02 -11.86
N GLN A 6 -35.32 -7.99 -11.90
CA GLN A 6 -36.15 -7.68 -13.06
C GLN A 6 -35.43 -6.82 -14.11
N CYS A 7 -34.50 -5.96 -13.68
CA CYS A 7 -33.94 -4.91 -14.53
C CYS A 7 -32.44 -5.08 -14.83
N SER A 8 -31.74 -6.07 -14.25
CA SER A 8 -30.30 -6.26 -14.47
C SER A 8 -29.90 -6.39 -15.95
N SER A 9 -30.69 -7.13 -16.74
CA SER A 9 -30.48 -7.28 -18.19
C SER A 9 -30.70 -5.97 -18.94
N LEU A 10 -31.69 -5.17 -18.53
CA LEU A 10 -31.96 -3.85 -19.10
C LEU A 10 -30.84 -2.87 -18.79
N PHE A 11 -30.37 -2.82 -17.54
CA PHE A 11 -29.26 -1.95 -17.14
C PHE A 11 -27.98 -2.28 -17.91
N LYS A 12 -27.69 -3.57 -18.11
CA LYS A 12 -26.54 -4.00 -18.91
C LYS A 12 -26.65 -3.49 -20.35
N HIS A 13 -27.84 -3.57 -20.94
CA HIS A 13 -28.08 -3.04 -22.28
C HIS A 13 -27.92 -1.51 -22.33
N MET A 14 -28.49 -0.79 -21.35
CA MET A 14 -28.41 0.67 -21.26
C MET A 14 -26.98 1.18 -21.09
N LEU A 15 -26.15 0.50 -20.28
CA LEU A 15 -24.72 0.84 -20.13
C LEU A 15 -23.94 0.68 -21.43
N ALA A 16 -24.32 -0.29 -22.27
CA ALA A 16 -23.65 -0.55 -23.54
C ALA A 16 -24.04 0.43 -24.67
N MET A 17 -25.12 1.20 -24.51
CA MET A 17 -25.55 2.18 -25.50
C MET A 17 -24.59 3.37 -25.56
N ASP A 18 -24.39 3.96 -26.73
CA ASP A 18 -23.58 5.18 -26.92
C ASP A 18 -24.35 6.46 -26.55
N ASP A 19 -24.91 6.47 -25.33
CA ASP A 19 -25.58 7.62 -24.75
C ASP A 19 -25.07 7.85 -23.33
N MET A 20 -24.25 8.89 -23.18
CA MET A 20 -23.61 9.24 -21.90
C MET A 20 -24.63 9.53 -20.79
N LYS A 21 -25.75 10.20 -21.10
CA LYS A 21 -26.77 10.49 -20.09
C LYS A 21 -27.45 9.21 -19.63
N LEU A 22 -27.73 8.31 -20.57
CA LEU A 22 -28.33 7.02 -20.25
C LEU A 22 -27.41 6.19 -19.35
N ARG A 23 -26.11 6.17 -19.65
CA ARG A 23 -25.09 5.50 -18.81
C ARG A 23 -25.05 6.10 -17.40
N GLU A 24 -25.02 7.43 -17.28
CA GLU A 24 -25.06 8.14 -16.00
C GLU A 24 -26.28 7.79 -15.17
N TYR A 25 -27.48 7.90 -15.74
CA TYR A 25 -28.71 7.55 -15.02
C TYR A 25 -28.76 6.07 -14.64
N THR A 26 -28.18 5.19 -15.48
CA THR A 26 -28.09 3.77 -15.14
C THR A 26 -27.18 3.56 -13.93
N MET A 27 -26.00 4.19 -13.89
CA MET A 27 -25.10 4.12 -12.74
C MET A 27 -25.71 4.74 -11.48
N MET A 28 -26.43 5.85 -11.60
CA MET A 28 -27.19 6.46 -10.49
C MET A 28 -28.21 5.48 -9.90
N VAL A 29 -28.97 4.78 -10.76
CA VAL A 29 -29.94 3.76 -10.30
C VAL A 29 -29.22 2.58 -9.66
N VAL A 30 -28.09 2.14 -10.22
CA VAL A 30 -27.27 1.06 -9.63
C VAL A 30 -26.76 1.47 -8.24
N HIS A 31 -26.19 2.66 -8.09
CA HIS A 31 -25.78 3.23 -6.80
C HIS A 31 -26.95 3.25 -5.80
N LEU A 32 -28.13 3.71 -6.19
CA LEU A 32 -29.31 3.72 -5.32
C LEU A 32 -29.73 2.31 -4.87
N ILE A 33 -29.55 1.29 -5.72
CA ILE A 33 -29.85 -0.09 -5.36
C ILE A 33 -28.81 -0.65 -4.38
N LEU A 34 -27.52 -0.36 -4.61
CA LEU A 34 -26.41 -0.81 -3.76
C LEU A 34 -26.46 -0.13 -2.38
N SER A 35 -26.52 1.21 -2.35
CA SER A 35 -26.60 2.03 -1.13
C SER A 35 -27.90 1.84 -0.34
N GLY A 36 -29.01 1.50 -1.01
CA GLY A 36 -30.31 1.23 -0.38
C GLY A 36 -30.39 -0.04 0.45
N ASN A 37 -29.26 -0.73 0.66
CA ASN A 37 -29.14 -1.97 1.44
C ASN A 37 -30.08 -3.09 0.94
N GLN A 38 -30.48 -3.04 -0.35
CA GLN A 38 -31.37 -4.04 -0.95
C GLN A 38 -30.69 -5.41 -1.14
N PHE A 39 -29.36 -5.44 -1.03
CA PHE A 39 -28.56 -6.66 -1.04
C PHE A 39 -28.40 -7.26 0.37
N GLY A 40 -28.55 -6.48 1.46
CA GLY A 40 -28.38 -7.01 2.83
C GLY A 40 -27.09 -7.83 2.99
N LYS A 41 -27.19 -9.04 3.55
CA LYS A 41 -26.10 -10.06 3.59
C LYS A 41 -26.04 -10.96 2.35
N ALA A 42 -26.86 -10.73 1.32
CA ALA A 42 -26.91 -11.56 0.13
C ALA A 42 -25.71 -11.26 -0.77
N ARG A 43 -25.02 -12.32 -1.20
CA ARG A 43 -23.88 -12.23 -2.11
C ARG A 43 -24.30 -11.66 -3.45
N VAL A 44 -23.44 -10.81 -4.00
CA VAL A 44 -23.50 -10.37 -5.40
C VAL A 44 -23.47 -11.62 -6.28
N ASP A 45 -24.51 -11.81 -7.09
CA ASP A 45 -24.58 -12.89 -8.06
C ASP A 45 -23.80 -12.56 -9.34
N THR A 46 -23.67 -13.53 -10.25
CA THR A 46 -22.90 -13.33 -11.50
C THR A 46 -23.44 -12.18 -12.35
N ALA A 47 -24.76 -11.99 -12.42
CA ALA A 47 -25.36 -10.90 -13.18
C ALA A 47 -25.02 -9.53 -12.57
N ALA A 48 -24.93 -9.46 -11.25
CA ALA A 48 -24.48 -8.28 -10.52
C ALA A 48 -23.01 -7.98 -10.70
N SER A 49 -22.14 -8.99 -10.65
CA SER A 49 -20.73 -8.78 -10.97
C SER A 49 -20.56 -8.22 -12.39
N GLU A 50 -21.28 -8.75 -13.38
CA GLU A 50 -21.18 -8.27 -14.77
C GLU A 50 -21.66 -6.84 -14.96
N LEU A 51 -22.78 -6.47 -14.32
CA LEU A 51 -23.29 -5.10 -14.40
C LEU A 51 -22.31 -4.11 -13.74
N ILE A 52 -21.80 -4.47 -12.56
CA ILE A 52 -20.80 -3.71 -11.83
C ILE A 52 -19.53 -3.52 -12.66
N ILE A 53 -19.04 -4.56 -13.32
CA ILE A 53 -17.89 -4.47 -14.23
C ILE A 53 -18.19 -3.48 -15.37
N GLY A 54 -19.42 -3.48 -15.90
CA GLY A 54 -19.87 -2.49 -16.86
C GLY A 54 -19.82 -1.05 -16.32
N CYS A 55 -20.32 -0.83 -15.09
CA CYS A 55 -20.24 0.48 -14.43
C CYS A 55 -18.78 0.93 -14.23
N LEU A 56 -17.90 0.04 -13.76
CA LEU A 56 -16.48 0.30 -13.57
C LEU A 56 -15.79 0.69 -14.87
N SER A 57 -16.09 0.00 -15.97
CA SER A 57 -15.49 0.30 -17.27
C SER A 57 -15.92 1.67 -17.78
N VAL A 58 -17.21 2.02 -17.61
CA VAL A 58 -17.70 3.38 -17.93
C VAL A 58 -17.05 4.42 -17.03
N ALA A 59 -16.98 4.18 -15.72
CA ALA A 59 -16.36 5.09 -14.75
C ALA A 59 -14.86 5.30 -14.99
N THR A 60 -14.16 4.31 -15.56
CA THR A 60 -12.73 4.45 -15.91
C THR A 60 -12.53 5.30 -17.16
N GLN A 61 -13.50 5.31 -18.07
CA GLN A 61 -13.44 6.06 -19.33
C GLN A 61 -14.01 7.48 -19.21
N THR A 62 -14.63 7.82 -18.08
CA THR A 62 -15.44 9.04 -17.92
C THR A 62 -15.26 9.64 -16.53
N GLU A 63 -15.48 10.95 -16.36
CA GLU A 63 -15.48 11.60 -15.04
C GLU A 63 -16.84 11.42 -14.32
N SER A 64 -17.38 10.21 -14.36
CA SER A 64 -18.72 9.91 -13.84
C SER A 64 -18.75 9.90 -12.31
N GLU A 65 -19.37 10.89 -11.69
CA GLU A 65 -19.61 10.90 -10.24
C GLU A 65 -20.41 9.67 -9.79
N ASN A 66 -21.45 9.30 -10.55
CA ASN A 66 -22.24 8.10 -10.24
C ASN A 66 -21.42 6.82 -10.38
N GLY A 67 -20.52 6.76 -11.36
CA GLY A 67 -19.57 5.68 -11.53
C GLY A 67 -18.69 5.51 -10.29
N LEU A 68 -18.09 6.60 -9.79
CA LEU A 68 -17.27 6.60 -8.59
C LEU A 68 -18.05 6.12 -7.35
N LEU A 69 -19.31 6.58 -7.20
CA LEU A 69 -20.18 6.15 -6.10
C LEU A 69 -20.49 4.65 -6.16
N VAL A 70 -20.68 4.07 -7.35
CA VAL A 70 -20.86 2.62 -7.50
C VAL A 70 -19.61 1.87 -7.02
N VAL A 71 -18.40 2.36 -7.34
CA VAL A 71 -17.16 1.73 -6.85
C VAL A 71 -17.04 1.84 -5.33
N GLU A 72 -17.36 2.99 -4.75
CA GLU A 72 -17.39 3.19 -3.30
C GLU A 72 -18.39 2.24 -2.61
N ASP A 73 -19.58 2.04 -3.19
CA ASP A 73 -20.55 1.09 -2.68
C ASP A 73 -20.02 -0.35 -2.70
N ILE A 74 -19.33 -0.76 -3.77
CA ILE A 74 -18.77 -2.12 -3.92
C ILE A 74 -17.75 -2.42 -2.83
N LEU A 75 -16.94 -1.43 -2.44
CA LEU A 75 -15.95 -1.59 -1.37
C LEU A 75 -16.61 -1.86 -0.02
N MET A 76 -17.84 -1.41 0.21
CA MET A 76 -18.60 -1.66 1.43
C MET A 76 -19.35 -3.01 1.43
N LEU A 77 -19.43 -3.70 0.29
CA LEU A 77 -20.15 -4.97 0.19
C LEU A 77 -19.25 -6.16 0.56
N VAL A 78 -19.77 -7.04 1.43
CA VAL A 78 -19.13 -8.28 1.85
C VAL A 78 -18.93 -9.24 0.67
N ASP A 79 -17.77 -9.88 0.56
CA ASP A 79 -17.42 -10.90 -0.44
C ASP A 79 -17.61 -10.47 -1.92
N CYS A 80 -17.69 -9.17 -2.18
CA CYS A 80 -17.98 -8.63 -3.51
C CYS A 80 -16.71 -8.44 -4.34
N PHE A 81 -15.68 -7.89 -3.69
CA PHE A 81 -14.46 -7.43 -4.36
C PHE A 81 -13.75 -8.57 -5.11
N GLN A 82 -13.59 -9.74 -4.48
CA GLN A 82 -12.97 -10.91 -5.12
C GLN A 82 -13.63 -11.29 -6.46
N GLN A 83 -14.96 -11.25 -6.54
CA GLN A 83 -15.70 -11.71 -7.73
C GLN A 83 -15.55 -10.80 -8.94
N ILE A 84 -15.22 -9.53 -8.69
CA ILE A 84 -15.08 -8.46 -9.68
C ILE A 84 -13.60 -8.22 -9.98
N PHE A 85 -12.80 -7.98 -8.93
CA PHE A 85 -11.40 -7.55 -9.04
C PHE A 85 -10.54 -8.55 -9.82
N SER A 86 -10.80 -9.85 -9.69
CA SER A 86 -10.06 -10.88 -10.42
C SER A 86 -10.37 -10.91 -11.94
N LYS A 87 -11.41 -10.21 -12.40
CA LYS A 87 -11.91 -10.27 -13.79
C LYS A 87 -11.73 -8.97 -14.57
N ILE A 88 -11.39 -7.88 -13.88
CA ILE A 88 -11.26 -6.55 -14.49
C ILE A 88 -9.82 -6.28 -14.96
N PRO A 89 -9.64 -5.49 -16.04
CA PRO A 89 -8.32 -5.06 -16.50
C PRO A 89 -7.61 -4.13 -15.49
N ASP A 90 -6.32 -3.90 -15.71
CA ASP A 90 -5.47 -3.11 -14.81
C ASP A 90 -5.98 -1.67 -14.62
N ALA A 91 -6.55 -1.03 -15.64
CA ALA A 91 -7.07 0.34 -15.53
C ALA A 91 -8.24 0.43 -14.53
N GLU A 92 -9.20 -0.48 -14.63
CA GLU A 92 -10.32 -0.58 -13.70
C GLU A 92 -9.85 -1.01 -12.28
N LYS A 93 -8.82 -1.86 -12.17
CA LYS A 93 -8.20 -2.19 -10.88
C LYS A 93 -7.60 -0.96 -10.21
N LEU A 94 -6.86 -0.15 -10.97
CA LEU A 94 -6.24 1.08 -10.47
C LEU A 94 -7.30 2.04 -9.93
N LEU A 95 -8.36 2.33 -10.70
CA LEU A 95 -9.47 3.17 -10.25
C LEU A 95 -10.08 2.64 -8.94
N THR A 96 -10.30 1.33 -8.87
CA THR A 96 -10.89 0.68 -7.69
C THR A 96 -9.98 0.85 -6.46
N LEU A 97 -8.68 0.62 -6.61
CA LEU A 97 -7.70 0.78 -5.52
C LEU A 97 -7.55 2.24 -5.11
N GLU A 98 -7.59 3.20 -6.03
CA GLU A 98 -7.53 4.63 -5.72
C GLU A 98 -8.73 5.09 -4.90
N ILE A 99 -9.93 4.62 -5.24
CA ILE A 99 -11.15 4.89 -4.46
C ILE A 99 -11.06 4.22 -3.08
N CYS A 100 -10.50 3.01 -2.99
CA CYS A 100 -10.23 2.34 -1.72
C CYS A 100 -9.24 3.12 -0.84
N ILE A 101 -8.11 3.55 -1.40
CA ILE A 101 -7.11 4.41 -0.75
C ILE A 101 -7.76 5.68 -0.22
N ASN A 102 -8.58 6.35 -1.03
CA ASN A 102 -9.27 7.57 -0.62
C ASN A 102 -10.28 7.32 0.50
N SER A 103 -10.98 6.19 0.46
CA SER A 103 -11.91 5.78 1.54
C SER A 103 -11.16 5.53 2.84
N LEU A 104 -10.05 4.78 2.80
CA LEU A 104 -9.20 4.49 3.95
C LEU A 104 -8.55 5.75 4.55
N LYS A 105 -8.16 6.73 3.72
CA LYS A 105 -7.60 8.03 4.16
C LYS A 105 -8.62 8.90 4.88
N ARG A 106 -9.92 8.73 4.60
CA ARG A 106 -11.02 9.50 5.21
C ARG A 106 -11.50 8.90 6.53
N LEU A 107 -11.07 7.69 6.87
CA LEU A 107 -11.45 7.06 8.12
C LEU A 107 -10.93 7.90 9.30
N PRO A 108 -11.77 8.17 10.30
CA PRO A 108 -11.33 8.86 11.51
C PRO A 108 -10.25 8.04 12.21
N GLU A 109 -9.35 8.71 12.93
CA GLU A 109 -8.42 8.03 13.83
C GLU A 109 -9.23 7.29 14.91
N ASP A 110 -8.74 6.13 15.35
CA ASP A 110 -9.43 5.18 16.26
C ASP A 110 -9.98 5.83 17.56
N GLU A 111 -9.46 6.98 17.98
CA GLU A 111 -9.88 7.74 19.17
C GLU A 111 -11.07 8.69 18.91
N THR A 112 -11.34 9.05 17.66
CA THR A 112 -12.33 10.08 17.27
C THR A 112 -13.66 9.53 16.74
N VAL A 113 -13.78 8.20 16.66
CA VAL A 113 -14.96 7.49 16.10
C VAL A 113 -16.26 7.88 16.82
N THR A 114 -16.20 8.13 18.14
CA THR A 114 -17.37 8.46 18.94
C THR A 114 -17.94 9.85 18.61
N GLU A 115 -17.07 10.85 18.39
CA GLU A 115 -17.48 12.23 18.08
C GLU A 115 -17.98 12.39 16.64
N ALA A 116 -17.41 11.63 15.70
CA ALA A 116 -17.78 11.71 14.29
C ALA A 116 -19.16 11.08 14.00
N CYS A 117 -19.50 9.99 14.71
CA CYS A 117 -20.82 9.37 14.65
C CYS A 117 -21.93 10.30 15.21
N ASP A 118 -21.64 11.06 16.27
CA ASP A 118 -22.58 12.01 16.87
C ASP A 118 -22.88 13.21 15.94
N MET A 119 -21.97 13.53 15.02
CA MET A 119 -22.15 14.54 13.97
C MET A 119 -22.90 14.02 12.73
N GLY A 120 -23.32 12.76 12.72
CA GLY A 120 -24.08 12.16 11.62
C GLY A 120 -23.27 11.94 10.34
N VAL A 121 -21.94 12.01 10.40
CA VAL A 121 -21.06 11.76 9.24
C VAL A 121 -21.01 10.26 8.98
N LYS A 122 -21.52 9.83 7.83
CA LYS A 122 -21.36 8.45 7.34
C LYS A 122 -20.05 8.36 6.57
N TYR A 123 -19.14 7.52 7.04
CA TYR A 123 -17.92 7.18 6.32
C TYR A 123 -18.17 5.91 5.50
N SER A 124 -17.70 5.90 4.25
CA SER A 124 -17.55 4.65 3.51
C SER A 124 -16.37 3.89 4.10
N VAL A 125 -16.66 2.75 4.71
CA VAL A 125 -15.64 1.87 5.29
C VAL A 125 -15.52 0.65 4.40
N PRO A 126 -14.37 0.46 3.72
CA PRO A 126 -14.14 -0.76 2.96
C PRO A 126 -14.31 -1.99 3.86
N ASP A 127 -15.13 -2.94 3.44
CA ASP A 127 -15.41 -4.13 4.22
C ASP A 127 -14.13 -4.95 4.47
N VAL A 128 -14.04 -5.54 5.66
CA VAL A 128 -12.88 -6.32 6.10
C VAL A 128 -12.57 -7.46 5.13
N SER A 129 -13.58 -8.12 4.55
CA SER A 129 -13.37 -9.20 3.57
C SER A 129 -12.69 -8.71 2.28
N ASN A 130 -12.97 -7.47 1.87
CA ASN A 130 -12.37 -6.87 0.68
C ASN A 130 -10.90 -6.52 0.92
N VAL A 131 -10.58 -5.96 2.09
CA VAL A 131 -9.18 -5.70 2.49
C VAL A 131 -8.39 -6.99 2.69
N GLN A 132 -9.02 -8.03 3.23
CA GLN A 132 -8.42 -9.36 3.35
C GLN A 132 -8.13 -9.98 1.97
N TYR A 133 -9.02 -9.77 0.99
CA TYR A 133 -8.75 -10.18 -0.39
C TYR A 133 -7.57 -9.40 -0.99
N ILE A 134 -7.49 -8.08 -0.80
CA ILE A 134 -6.35 -7.27 -1.24
C ILE A 134 -5.03 -7.81 -0.66
N ALA A 135 -5.02 -8.21 0.62
CA ALA A 135 -3.86 -8.83 1.24
C ALA A 135 -3.47 -10.16 0.54
N ALA A 136 -4.45 -10.99 0.21
CA ALA A 136 -4.22 -12.27 -0.47
C ALA A 136 -3.73 -12.08 -1.91
N ASP A 137 -4.30 -11.12 -2.66
CA ASP A 137 -3.89 -10.81 -4.03
C ASP A 137 -2.45 -10.27 -4.04
N PHE A 138 -2.15 -9.29 -3.17
CA PHE A 138 -0.79 -8.76 -2.99
C PHE A 138 0.22 -9.86 -2.70
N VAL A 139 -0.06 -10.73 -1.71
CA VAL A 139 0.81 -11.86 -1.37
C VAL A 139 1.04 -12.78 -2.57
N SER A 140 0.03 -12.97 -3.42
CA SER A 140 0.13 -13.83 -4.60
C SER A 140 0.91 -13.18 -5.75
N GLN A 141 0.88 -11.86 -5.90
CA GLN A 141 1.39 -11.16 -7.09
C GLN A 141 2.69 -10.37 -6.86
N CYS A 142 3.02 -10.01 -5.63
CA CYS A 142 4.12 -9.07 -5.35
C CYS A 142 5.52 -9.56 -5.78
N HIS A 143 5.68 -10.86 -6.00
CA HIS A 143 6.89 -11.45 -6.56
C HIS A 143 7.22 -10.97 -7.99
N HIS A 144 6.28 -10.30 -8.67
CA HIS A 144 6.52 -9.67 -9.96
C HIS A 144 7.15 -8.28 -9.86
N ILE A 145 7.04 -7.57 -8.73
CA ILE A 145 7.55 -6.19 -8.56
C ILE A 145 9.04 -6.07 -8.90
N PRO A 146 9.93 -6.99 -8.48
CA PRO A 146 11.35 -6.97 -8.86
C PRO A 146 11.62 -6.84 -10.37
N ASN A 147 10.70 -7.28 -11.22
CA ASN A 147 10.86 -7.21 -12.68
C ASN A 147 10.92 -5.77 -13.20
N LEU A 148 10.45 -4.77 -12.44
CA LEU A 148 10.59 -3.34 -12.76
C LEU A 148 12.05 -2.93 -13.02
N ALA A 149 13.04 -3.64 -12.47
CA ALA A 149 14.45 -3.37 -12.74
C ALA A 149 14.91 -3.79 -14.14
N SER A 150 14.16 -4.68 -14.81
CA SER A 150 14.53 -5.27 -16.11
C SER A 150 13.55 -4.94 -17.24
N THR A 151 12.34 -4.50 -16.93
CA THR A 151 11.30 -4.20 -17.93
C THR A 151 11.45 -2.78 -18.45
N ASN A 152 11.47 -2.59 -19.77
CA ASN A 152 11.38 -1.28 -20.44
C ASN A 152 9.94 -0.68 -20.35
N GLY A 153 9.28 -0.74 -19.20
CA GLY A 153 7.89 -0.34 -19.00
C GLY A 153 6.84 -1.41 -19.34
N GLU A 154 7.24 -2.59 -19.82
CA GLU A 154 6.32 -3.72 -20.04
C GLU A 154 5.74 -4.20 -18.70
N ASN A 155 4.40 -4.16 -18.57
CA ASN A 155 3.63 -4.47 -17.35
C ASN A 155 3.69 -3.42 -16.23
N GLU A 156 4.08 -2.18 -16.51
CA GLU A 156 4.11 -1.11 -15.50
C GLU A 156 2.74 -0.91 -14.84
N SER A 157 1.64 -0.97 -15.59
CA SER A 157 0.27 -0.88 -15.06
C SER A 157 -0.08 -1.99 -14.07
N LYS A 158 0.32 -3.24 -14.38
CA LYS A 158 0.14 -4.37 -13.45
C LYS A 158 0.94 -4.16 -12.17
N MET A 159 2.20 -3.70 -12.29
CA MET A 159 3.04 -3.43 -11.12
C MET A 159 2.46 -2.29 -10.28
N LEU A 160 1.94 -1.24 -10.94
CA LEU A 160 1.27 -0.13 -10.26
C LEU A 160 0.05 -0.61 -9.46
N CYS A 161 -0.75 -1.55 -10.00
CA CYS A 161 -1.85 -2.16 -9.25
C CYS A 161 -1.35 -2.79 -7.95
N ILE A 162 -0.31 -3.63 -8.01
CA ILE A 162 0.21 -4.33 -6.84
C ILE A 162 0.80 -3.33 -5.82
N VAL A 163 1.44 -2.26 -6.28
CA VAL A 163 1.93 -1.19 -5.38
C VAL A 163 0.76 -0.43 -4.74
N LYS A 164 -0.34 -0.22 -5.46
CA LYS A 164 -1.55 0.39 -4.92
C LYS A 164 -2.26 -0.51 -3.90
N GLU A 165 -2.19 -1.84 -4.07
CA GLU A 165 -2.61 -2.79 -3.03
C GLU A 165 -1.78 -2.63 -1.76
N LEU A 166 -0.45 -2.50 -1.87
CA LEU A 166 0.41 -2.20 -0.72
C LEU A 166 0.04 -0.85 -0.07
N GLU A 167 -0.31 0.17 -0.85
CA GLU A 167 -0.77 1.46 -0.31
C GLU A 167 -2.06 1.27 0.50
N CYS A 168 -3.06 0.54 -0.03
CA CYS A 168 -4.28 0.16 0.69
C CYS A 168 -3.95 -0.55 2.01
N LEU A 169 -3.09 -1.57 1.96
CA LEU A 169 -2.73 -2.37 3.14
C LEU A 169 -2.02 -1.54 4.21
N GLY A 170 -1.12 -0.63 3.80
CA GLY A 170 -0.46 0.27 4.74
C GLY A 170 -1.41 1.28 5.39
N LEU A 171 -2.45 1.72 4.69
CA LEU A 171 -3.50 2.57 5.28
C LEU A 171 -4.41 1.78 6.20
N ALA A 172 -4.93 0.63 5.73
CA ALA A 172 -5.84 -0.22 6.49
C ALA A 172 -5.18 -0.74 7.79
N SER A 173 -3.91 -1.16 7.73
CA SER A 173 -3.17 -1.64 8.90
C SER A 173 -2.93 -0.57 9.97
N SER A 174 -3.05 0.72 9.63
CA SER A 174 -3.02 1.80 10.63
C SER A 174 -4.27 1.82 11.52
N HIS A 175 -5.39 1.33 11.00
CA HIS A 175 -6.68 1.21 11.70
C HIS A 175 -6.81 -0.18 12.32
N HIS A 176 -5.90 -0.49 13.24
CA HIS A 176 -5.71 -1.82 13.84
C HIS A 176 -6.94 -2.35 14.58
N ARG A 177 -7.84 -1.51 15.08
CA ARG A 177 -9.11 -1.96 15.68
C ARG A 177 -10.10 -2.53 14.67
N HIS A 178 -10.10 -2.00 13.45
CA HIS A 178 -11.05 -2.40 12.40
C HIS A 178 -10.48 -3.50 11.50
N TYR A 179 -9.19 -3.41 11.15
CA TYR A 179 -8.51 -4.36 10.26
C TYR A 179 -7.47 -5.22 11.01
N ASN A 180 -7.79 -5.65 12.23
CA ASN A 180 -6.93 -6.52 13.05
C ASN A 180 -6.54 -7.83 12.35
N ILE A 181 -7.40 -8.33 11.45
CA ILE A 181 -7.15 -9.52 10.61
C ILE A 181 -5.83 -9.45 9.84
N LEU A 182 -5.34 -8.25 9.53
CA LEU A 182 -4.05 -8.07 8.84
C LEU A 182 -2.88 -8.49 9.72
N GLN A 183 -2.92 -8.19 11.03
CA GLN A 183 -1.89 -8.60 11.98
C GLN A 183 -1.89 -10.12 12.23
N GLU A 184 -3.02 -10.79 12.02
CA GLU A 184 -3.15 -12.25 12.13
C GLU A 184 -2.63 -12.99 10.89
N ASN A 185 -2.25 -12.27 9.83
CA ASN A 185 -1.77 -12.84 8.58
C ASN A 185 -0.23 -12.89 8.55
N ASP A 186 0.34 -13.93 9.14
CA ASP A 186 1.80 -14.18 9.13
C ASP A 186 2.39 -14.19 7.71
N GLN A 187 1.64 -14.68 6.73
CA GLN A 187 2.11 -14.75 5.34
C GLN A 187 2.28 -13.36 4.75
N LEU A 188 1.38 -12.42 5.05
CA LEU A 188 1.51 -11.03 4.63
C LEU A 188 2.82 -10.43 5.15
N LEU A 189 3.08 -10.58 6.46
CA LEU A 189 4.30 -10.06 7.09
C LEU A 189 5.56 -10.68 6.48
N ARG A 190 5.61 -12.02 6.33
CA ARG A 190 6.72 -12.73 5.69
C ARG A 190 6.97 -12.21 4.27
N THR A 191 5.91 -12.10 3.49
CA THR A 191 5.99 -11.63 2.10
C THR A 191 6.50 -10.18 2.03
N SER A 192 6.04 -9.29 2.90
CA SER A 192 6.52 -7.90 2.95
C SER A 192 8.02 -7.81 3.29
N ILE A 193 8.50 -8.62 4.25
CA ILE A 193 9.93 -8.66 4.63
C ILE A 193 10.77 -9.19 3.47
N HIS A 194 10.40 -10.35 2.90
CA HIS A 194 11.15 -10.94 1.79
C HIS A 194 11.17 -10.03 0.56
N LEU A 195 10.05 -9.35 0.26
CA LEU A 195 10.04 -8.38 -0.82
C LEU A 195 11.00 -7.22 -0.54
N LEU A 196 10.99 -6.65 0.66
CA LEU A 196 11.93 -5.59 1.02
C LEU A 196 13.40 -6.04 0.91
N GLN A 197 13.72 -7.27 1.32
CA GLN A 197 15.05 -7.88 1.14
C GLN A 197 15.42 -7.98 -0.34
N ASN A 198 14.54 -8.55 -1.17
CA ASN A 198 14.78 -8.69 -2.62
C ASN A 198 15.01 -7.34 -3.30
N LEU A 199 14.19 -6.33 -2.98
CA LEU A 199 14.35 -4.98 -3.55
C LEU A 199 15.67 -4.33 -3.12
N GLU A 200 16.16 -4.67 -1.93
CA GLU A 200 17.43 -4.18 -1.44
C GLU A 200 18.61 -4.86 -2.10
N GLU A 201 18.55 -6.18 -2.27
CA GLU A 201 19.57 -6.93 -3.00
C GLU A 201 19.71 -6.42 -4.43
N ILE A 202 18.59 -6.22 -5.13
CA ILE A 202 18.60 -5.68 -6.50
C ILE A 202 19.12 -4.24 -6.50
N GLY A 203 18.68 -3.40 -5.55
CA GLY A 203 19.14 -2.02 -5.46
C GLY A 203 20.66 -1.87 -5.28
N HIS A 204 21.33 -2.89 -4.73
CA HIS A 204 22.79 -2.95 -4.60
C HIS A 204 23.52 -3.51 -5.83
N GLN A 205 22.81 -4.14 -6.78
CA GLN A 205 23.38 -4.71 -8.02
C GLN A 205 23.62 -3.64 -9.10
N GLY A 206 24.30 -2.55 -8.73
CA GLY A 206 24.52 -1.40 -9.59
C GLY A 206 23.32 -0.44 -9.62
N GLN A 207 23.40 0.58 -10.49
CA GLN A 207 22.37 1.62 -10.54
C GLN A 207 21.14 1.15 -11.31
N ASN A 208 19.98 1.12 -10.63
CA ASN A 208 18.69 0.74 -11.19
C ASN A 208 17.54 1.47 -10.46
N VAL A 209 16.29 1.14 -10.81
CA VAL A 209 15.09 1.78 -10.26
C VAL A 209 14.93 1.63 -8.74
N PHE A 210 15.53 0.60 -8.12
CA PHE A 210 15.47 0.35 -6.68
C PHE A 210 16.68 0.86 -5.89
N SER A 211 17.69 1.43 -6.57
CA SER A 211 18.85 2.02 -5.92
C SER A 211 18.44 3.26 -5.11
N ASN A 212 19.15 3.53 -4.02
CA ASN A 212 18.92 4.73 -3.21
C ASN A 212 19.26 6.00 -4.04
N ILE A 213 18.42 7.03 -3.92
CA ILE A 213 18.69 8.36 -4.48
C ILE A 213 18.99 9.33 -3.34
N ASP A 214 20.25 9.75 -3.23
CA ASP A 214 20.66 10.79 -2.27
C ASP A 214 20.03 12.15 -2.62
N LYS A 215 19.44 12.82 -1.61
CA LYS A 215 18.74 14.12 -1.78
C LYS A 215 19.61 15.24 -2.37
N VAL A 216 20.93 15.20 -2.19
CA VAL A 216 21.82 16.31 -2.51
C VAL A 216 22.04 16.45 -4.02
N THR A 217 22.01 15.34 -4.78
CA THR A 217 22.53 15.34 -6.16
C THR A 217 21.47 15.06 -7.23
N ARG A 218 20.36 14.38 -6.89
CA ARG A 218 19.46 13.77 -7.91
C ARG A 218 17.96 13.96 -7.67
N GLN A 219 17.55 14.89 -6.81
CA GLN A 219 16.13 15.06 -6.48
C GLN A 219 15.25 15.47 -7.67
N ALA A 220 15.81 16.13 -8.69
CA ALA A 220 15.11 16.47 -9.93
C ALA A 220 14.83 15.27 -10.85
N GLU A 221 15.45 14.11 -10.59
CA GLU A 221 15.30 12.88 -11.39
C GLU A 221 14.21 11.94 -10.84
N VAL A 222 13.59 12.30 -9.71
CA VAL A 222 12.56 11.48 -9.07
C VAL A 222 11.23 11.59 -9.84
N ASN A 223 10.80 10.50 -10.44
CA ASN A 223 9.46 10.37 -11.00
C ASN A 223 8.47 9.92 -9.93
N THR A 224 7.59 10.83 -9.49
CA THR A 224 6.58 10.55 -8.46
C THR A 224 5.45 9.64 -8.92
N ASP A 225 5.27 9.51 -10.24
CA ASP A 225 4.21 8.71 -10.85
C ASP A 225 4.67 7.27 -11.11
N HIS A 226 5.98 6.99 -10.97
CA HIS A 226 6.54 5.67 -11.18
C HIS A 226 6.17 4.72 -10.02
N PRO A 227 5.84 3.43 -10.27
CA PRO A 227 5.42 2.49 -9.23
C PRO A 227 6.43 2.27 -8.09
N VAL A 228 7.71 2.56 -8.32
CA VAL A 228 8.76 2.41 -7.28
C VAL A 228 8.75 3.55 -6.27
N PHE A 229 8.13 4.68 -6.59
CA PHE A 229 8.11 5.83 -5.70
C PHE A 229 7.38 5.51 -4.39
N GLY A 230 8.12 5.54 -3.27
CA GLY A 230 7.61 5.22 -1.95
C GLY A 230 7.45 3.73 -1.64
N LEU A 231 7.85 2.83 -2.55
CA LEU A 231 7.65 1.39 -2.39
C LEU A 231 8.32 0.81 -1.14
N LYS A 232 9.62 1.11 -0.91
CA LYS A 232 10.33 0.61 0.28
C LYS A 232 9.76 1.23 1.55
N ARG A 233 9.39 2.51 1.49
CA ARG A 233 8.70 3.20 2.60
C ARG A 233 7.40 2.49 2.96
N ASP A 234 6.56 2.19 1.98
CA ASP A 234 5.24 1.60 2.23
C ASP A 234 5.33 0.15 2.74
N LEU A 235 6.36 -0.60 2.32
CA LEU A 235 6.69 -1.89 2.93
C LEU A 235 7.09 -1.75 4.39
N ILE A 236 7.96 -0.80 4.73
CA ILE A 236 8.38 -0.56 6.13
C ILE A 236 7.20 -0.08 6.98
N ARG A 237 6.34 0.80 6.44
CA ARG A 237 5.08 1.20 7.09
C ARG A 237 4.20 -0.01 7.39
N LEU A 238 3.95 -0.86 6.40
CA LEU A 238 3.13 -2.05 6.59
C LEU A 238 3.74 -2.96 7.67
N ILE A 239 5.05 -3.26 7.59
CA ILE A 239 5.74 -4.07 8.61
C ILE A 239 5.61 -3.44 10.00
N GLY A 240 5.87 -2.14 10.12
CA GLY A 240 5.75 -1.39 11.37
C GLY A 240 4.36 -1.45 11.99
N ASN A 241 3.31 -1.35 11.16
CA ASN A 241 1.93 -1.50 11.61
C ASN A 241 1.61 -2.94 12.04
N LEU A 242 2.10 -3.94 11.30
CA LEU A 242 1.82 -5.35 11.57
C LEU A 242 2.45 -5.85 12.88
N VAL A 243 3.56 -5.25 13.32
CA VAL A 243 4.23 -5.61 14.59
C VAL A 243 3.76 -4.81 15.79
N TYR A 244 2.93 -3.77 15.60
CA TYR A 244 2.45 -2.93 16.69
C TYR A 244 1.70 -3.76 17.74
N GLN A 245 2.21 -3.75 18.98
CA GLN A 245 1.69 -4.52 20.12
C GLN A 245 1.46 -6.02 19.84
N ASN A 246 2.20 -6.60 18.89
CA ASN A 246 2.08 -8.01 18.52
C ASN A 246 3.43 -8.72 18.65
N THR A 247 3.67 -9.35 19.81
CA THR A 247 4.95 -10.00 20.11
C THR A 247 5.30 -11.14 19.16
N ALA A 248 4.32 -11.87 18.63
CA ALA A 248 4.58 -12.94 17.65
C ALA A 248 5.15 -12.35 16.35
N ASN A 249 4.55 -11.28 15.85
CA ASN A 249 5.04 -10.58 14.65
C ASN A 249 6.38 -9.88 14.89
N GLN A 250 6.58 -9.27 16.06
CA GLN A 250 7.88 -8.69 16.44
C GLN A 250 8.99 -9.73 16.46
N ASP A 251 8.73 -10.91 17.01
CA ASP A 251 9.67 -12.03 17.06
C ASP A 251 9.93 -12.58 15.66
N LEU A 252 8.89 -12.69 14.82
CA LEU A 252 9.01 -13.13 13.44
C LEU A 252 9.89 -12.20 12.60
N VAL A 253 9.77 -10.88 12.75
CA VAL A 253 10.66 -9.93 12.07
C VAL A 253 12.12 -10.13 12.49
N ARG A 254 12.40 -10.39 13.77
CA ARG A 254 13.75 -10.71 14.26
C ARG A 254 14.27 -12.01 13.64
N GLU A 255 13.46 -13.05 13.60
CA GLU A 255 13.84 -14.37 13.08
C GLU A 255 14.11 -14.39 11.56
N LEU A 256 13.55 -13.42 10.83
CA LEU A 256 13.76 -13.26 9.39
C LEU A 256 14.82 -12.20 9.02
N ASP A 257 15.66 -11.80 9.98
CA ASP A 257 16.67 -10.75 9.79
C ASP A 257 16.08 -9.42 9.27
N GLY A 258 14.82 -9.14 9.62
CA GLY A 258 14.12 -7.91 9.23
C GLY A 258 14.50 -6.70 10.09
N ILE A 259 15.00 -6.90 11.32
CA ILE A 259 15.43 -5.80 12.19
C ILE A 259 16.62 -5.03 11.56
N PRO A 260 17.75 -5.66 11.19
CA PRO A 260 18.85 -4.95 10.54
C PRO A 260 18.43 -4.29 9.21
N LEU A 261 17.56 -4.97 8.45
CA LEU A 261 17.01 -4.44 7.19
C LEU A 261 16.29 -3.11 7.38
N ILE A 262 15.44 -3.00 8.40
CA ILE A 262 14.71 -1.77 8.74
C ILE A 262 15.67 -0.69 9.28
N LEU A 263 16.61 -1.06 10.16
CA LEU A 263 17.57 -0.10 10.72
C LEU A 263 18.48 0.51 9.65
N ASN A 264 18.82 -0.23 8.60
CA ASN A 264 19.58 0.28 7.46
C ASN A 264 18.83 1.34 6.63
N LYS A 265 17.53 1.53 6.88
CA LYS A 265 16.66 2.48 6.16
C LYS A 265 16.40 3.77 6.91
N THR A 266 17.19 4.05 7.95
CA THR A 266 17.22 5.37 8.63
C THR A 266 17.98 6.45 7.84
N THR A 267 18.44 6.14 6.62
CA THR A 267 19.08 7.09 5.71
C THR A 267 18.05 7.82 4.85
N ILE A 268 18.49 8.89 4.19
CA ILE A 268 17.65 9.63 3.25
C ILE A 268 17.60 8.85 1.94
N ASP A 269 16.40 8.76 1.36
CA ASP A 269 16.17 8.23 0.01
C ASP A 269 15.08 9.10 -0.65
N ALA A 270 15.43 9.78 -1.74
CA ALA A 270 14.51 10.67 -2.45
C ALA A 270 13.40 9.90 -3.19
N ASN A 271 13.64 8.65 -3.59
CA ASN A 271 12.60 7.76 -4.13
C ASN A 271 11.66 7.26 -3.05
N ASN A 272 12.06 7.30 -1.78
CA ASN A 272 11.26 6.84 -0.66
C ASN A 272 11.09 7.95 0.40
N PRO A 273 10.26 8.98 0.14
CA PRO A 273 10.06 10.09 1.07
C PRO A 273 9.65 9.60 2.47
N PHE A 274 10.26 10.15 3.51
CA PHE A 274 10.00 9.77 4.91
C PHE A 274 10.38 8.33 5.30
N ILE A 275 11.17 7.60 4.50
CA ILE A 275 11.59 6.24 4.84
C ILE A 275 12.28 6.15 6.20
N SER A 276 13.07 7.17 6.57
CA SER A 276 13.75 7.23 7.87
C SER A 276 12.75 7.34 9.02
N GLN A 277 11.70 8.17 8.90
CA GLN A 277 10.65 8.28 9.91
C GLN A 277 9.89 6.97 10.09
N TRP A 278 9.51 6.32 8.99
CA TRP A 278 8.84 5.01 9.03
C TRP A 278 9.74 3.92 9.59
N SER A 279 11.05 3.96 9.33
CA SER A 279 12.01 3.01 9.88
C SER A 279 12.17 3.19 11.39
N ILE A 280 12.22 4.43 11.88
CA ILE A 280 12.24 4.74 13.32
C ILE A 280 10.95 4.28 14.00
N PHE A 281 9.80 4.53 13.37
CA PHE A 281 8.50 4.07 13.86
C PHE A 281 8.42 2.54 13.93
N ALA A 282 8.82 1.83 12.87
CA ALA A 282 8.86 0.38 12.86
C ALA A 282 9.83 -0.17 13.92
N ALA A 283 11.01 0.43 14.10
CA ALA A 283 11.97 0.05 15.14
C ALA A 283 11.41 0.26 16.57
N HIS A 284 10.64 1.34 16.79
CA HIS A 284 9.91 1.53 18.04
C HIS A 284 8.92 0.39 18.28
N ASN A 285 8.02 0.13 17.31
CA ASN A 285 7.03 -0.94 17.45
C ASN A 285 7.66 -2.34 17.60
N LEU A 286 8.82 -2.57 16.99
CA LEU A 286 9.59 -3.82 17.15
C LEU A 286 10.12 -4.02 18.56
N THR A 287 10.40 -2.94 19.30
CA THR A 287 11.04 -2.98 20.61
C THR A 287 10.06 -2.74 21.75
N GLU A 288 8.89 -2.17 21.47
CA GLU A 288 7.84 -1.93 22.46
C GLU A 288 7.42 -3.25 23.14
N GLY A 289 7.71 -3.35 24.44
CA GLY A 289 7.41 -4.53 25.25
C GLY A 289 8.22 -5.79 24.92
N ASN A 290 9.27 -5.70 24.08
CA ASN A 290 10.02 -6.87 23.59
C ASN A 290 11.52 -6.80 23.96
N GLU A 291 11.85 -7.33 25.14
CA GLU A 291 13.23 -7.37 25.67
C GLU A 291 14.21 -8.14 24.78
N LYS A 292 13.73 -9.17 24.06
CA LYS A 292 14.57 -9.96 23.15
C LYS A 292 15.00 -9.12 21.94
N ASN A 293 14.09 -8.33 21.38
CA ASN A 293 14.40 -7.40 20.29
C ASN A 293 15.31 -6.26 20.76
N ILE A 294 15.06 -5.70 21.94
CA ILE A 294 15.96 -4.70 22.55
C ILE A 294 17.37 -5.27 22.72
N SER A 295 17.49 -6.48 23.26
CA SER A 295 18.77 -7.16 23.48
C SER A 295 19.48 -7.50 22.16
N TYR A 296 18.73 -7.91 21.14
CA TYR A 296 19.25 -8.15 19.80
C TYR A 296 19.87 -6.89 19.20
N ILE A 297 19.15 -5.76 19.25
CA ILE A 297 19.64 -4.46 18.74
C ILE A 297 20.87 -4.00 19.55
N ALA A 298 20.84 -4.14 20.87
CA ALA A 298 21.97 -3.77 21.74
C ALA A 298 23.24 -4.61 21.48
N ALA A 299 23.09 -5.82 20.91
CA ALA A 299 24.19 -6.69 20.56
C ALA A 299 24.78 -6.39 19.16
N LEU A 300 24.16 -5.51 18.36
CA LEU A 300 24.69 -5.11 17.06
C LEU A 300 26.03 -4.40 17.23
N LYS A 301 27.01 -4.79 16.41
CA LYS A 301 28.36 -4.23 16.45
C LYS A 301 28.59 -3.31 15.26
N MET A 302 29.41 -2.30 15.48
CA MET A 302 29.88 -1.43 14.40
C MET A 302 30.87 -2.20 13.51
N GLU A 303 30.56 -2.32 12.22
CA GLU A 303 31.44 -2.98 11.24
C GLU A 303 32.31 -2.00 10.44
N GLY A 304 32.07 -0.68 10.54
CA GLY A 304 32.88 0.34 9.88
C GLY A 304 32.12 1.62 9.54
N ILE A 305 32.75 2.47 8.72
CA ILE A 305 32.09 3.65 8.13
C ILE A 305 31.35 3.20 6.86
N ALA A 306 30.08 3.58 6.74
CA ALA A 306 29.30 3.36 5.52
C ALA A 306 30.00 3.99 4.31
N ASN A 307 30.00 3.30 3.16
CA ASN A 307 30.75 3.70 1.96
C ASN A 307 30.11 4.89 1.24
N ASN A 308 30.17 6.09 1.85
CA ASN A 308 29.62 7.34 1.35
C ASN A 308 30.75 8.33 0.98
N GLN A 309 31.85 7.83 0.41
CA GLN A 309 33.04 8.65 0.13
C GLN A 309 32.72 9.87 -0.75
N ALA A 310 31.85 9.70 -1.76
CA ALA A 310 31.44 10.78 -2.65
C ALA A 310 30.77 11.96 -1.90
N LEU A 311 29.87 11.67 -0.96
CA LEU A 311 29.21 12.67 -0.12
C LEU A 311 30.19 13.31 0.87
N LEU A 312 31.10 12.50 1.46
CA LEU A 312 32.12 13.00 2.37
C LEU A 312 33.07 13.99 1.67
N ASP A 313 33.49 13.68 0.46
CA ASP A 313 34.35 14.54 -0.37
C ASP A 313 33.62 15.82 -0.77
N GLU A 314 32.34 15.74 -1.18
CA GLU A 314 31.51 16.91 -1.51
C GLU A 314 31.36 17.87 -0.32
N LEU A 315 31.18 17.33 0.89
CA LEU A 315 31.08 18.12 2.11
C LEU A 315 32.45 18.62 2.62
N GLY A 316 33.56 18.15 2.04
CA GLY A 316 34.91 18.47 2.47
C GLY A 316 35.22 17.89 3.86
N ILE A 317 34.79 16.66 4.11
CA ILE A 317 34.85 15.99 5.41
C ILE A 317 35.48 14.60 5.24
N SER A 318 36.25 14.14 6.22
CA SER A 318 36.71 12.76 6.33
C SER A 318 36.16 12.12 7.60
N ALA A 319 35.86 10.83 7.54
CA ALA A 319 35.44 10.04 8.69
C ALA A 319 36.50 8.97 8.99
N GLU A 320 36.83 8.78 10.27
CA GLU A 320 37.74 7.75 10.76
C GLU A 320 37.07 6.97 11.89
N VAL A 321 37.23 5.65 11.92
CA VAL A 321 36.82 4.82 13.07
C VAL A 321 37.99 4.73 14.04
N GLN A 322 37.75 5.06 15.32
CA GLN A 322 38.71 4.78 16.40
C GLN A 322 37.99 4.07 17.55
N GLY A 323 38.30 2.78 17.73
CA GLY A 323 37.57 1.92 18.67
C GLY A 323 36.11 1.76 18.24
N ASP A 324 35.17 2.00 19.16
CA ASP A 324 33.72 1.96 18.92
C ASP A 324 33.11 3.31 18.52
N LYS A 325 33.93 4.30 18.12
CA LYS A 325 33.49 5.66 17.82
C LYS A 325 33.91 6.09 16.42
N VAL A 326 33.02 6.83 15.74
CA VAL A 326 33.27 7.49 14.46
C VAL A 326 33.67 8.95 14.72
N PHE A 327 34.83 9.34 14.19
CA PHE A 327 35.36 10.70 14.25
C PHE A 327 35.24 11.36 12.89
N VAL A 328 34.75 12.60 12.87
CA VAL A 328 34.51 13.37 11.64
C VAL A 328 35.43 14.59 11.65
N LYS A 329 36.26 14.77 10.61
CA LYS A 329 37.21 15.89 10.48
C LYS A 329 36.92 16.66 9.19
N LYS A 330 37.03 17.99 9.24
CA LYS A 330 37.00 18.80 8.02
C LYS A 330 38.30 18.58 7.24
N GLN A 331 38.22 18.21 5.97
CA GLN A 331 39.38 18.15 5.09
C GLN A 331 39.92 19.58 4.95
N ARG A 332 41.20 19.79 5.26
CA ARG A 332 41.87 21.08 5.02
C ARG A 332 42.03 21.22 3.52
N THR A 333 41.34 22.18 2.92
CA THR A 333 41.66 22.69 1.60
C THR A 333 43.03 23.35 1.67
N GLU A 334 44.02 22.80 0.97
CA GLU A 334 45.31 23.47 0.71
C GLU A 334 45.15 24.62 -0.29
#